data_AF-A0A3A0A712-F1
#
_entry.id   AF-A0A3A0A712-F1
#
_cell.length_a   1.000
_cell.length_b   1.000
_cell.length_c   1.000
_cell.angle_alpha   90.00
_cell.angle_beta   90.00
_cell.angle_gamma   90.00
#
_symmetry.space_group_name_H-M   'P 1'
#
loop_
_entity.id
_entity.type
_entity.pdbx_description
1 polymer ?
#
loop_
_entity_poly.entity_id
_entity_poly.type
_entity_poly.pdbx_seq_one_letter_code
_entity_poly.pdbx_strand_id
1 'polypeptide(L)' 'GELAAARRIEAAVDATLGAGVWTPDLGGSATTEEVTRAVINALDR' A
#
# COMPACT_ATOMS: atom_id res chain seq x y z
N GLY A 1 -12.60 18.99 0.36
CA GLY A 1 -11.78 17.83 0.73
C GLY A 1 -11.62 16.95 -0.48
N GLU A 2 -10.47 16.26 -0.62
CA GLU A 2 -10.09 15.50 -1.81
C GLU A 2 -10.53 14.03 -1.73
N LEU A 3 -11.84 13.78 -1.71
CA LEU A 3 -12.40 12.43 -1.51
C LEU A 3 -11.98 11.42 -2.59
N ALA A 4 -11.77 11.87 -3.83
CA ALA A 4 -11.31 11.00 -4.90
C ALA A 4 -9.86 10.54 -4.69
N ALA A 5 -8.98 11.45 -4.26
CA ALA A 5 -7.60 11.12 -3.94
C ALA A 5 -7.52 10.17 -2.73
N ALA A 6 -8.32 10.42 -1.69
CA ALA A 6 -8.38 9.56 -0.51
C ALA A 6 -8.76 8.11 -0.88
N ARG A 7 -9.79 7.92 -1.71
CA ARG A 7 -10.21 6.59 -2.19
C ARG A 7 -9.14 5.88 -3.00
N ARG A 8 -8.35 6.62 -3.80
CA ARG A 8 -7.24 6.03 -4.57
C ARG A 8 -6.13 5.53 -3.64
N ILE A 9 -5.82 6.28 -2.59
CA ILE A 9 -4.83 5.88 -1.59
C ILE A 9 -5.30 4.62 -0.85
N GLU A 10 -6.55 4.60 -0.39
CA GLU A 10 -7.15 3.44 0.28
C GLU A 10 -7.08 2.18 -0.60
N ALA A 11 -7.50 2.28 -1.87
CA ALA A 11 -7.46 1.17 -2.81
C ALA A 11 -6.03 0.66 -3.08
N ALA A 12 -5.03 1.57 -3.14
CA ALA A 12 -3.64 1.19 -3.35
C ALA A 12 -3.04 0.48 -2.13
N VAL A 13 -3.43 0.90 -0.92
CA VAL A 13 -3.06 0.21 0.33
C VAL A 13 -3.69 -1.19 0.34
N ASP A 14 -4.98 -1.31 0.06
CA ASP A 14 -5.68 -2.60 0.00
C ASP A 14 -5.05 -3.55 -1.02
N ALA A 15 -4.72 -3.05 -2.22
CA ALA A 15 -4.04 -3.85 -3.25
C ALA A 15 -2.66 -4.32 -2.79
N THR A 16 -1.90 -3.46 -2.11
CA THR A 16 -0.57 -3.79 -1.58
C THR A 16 -0.64 -4.87 -0.50
N LEU A 17 -1.58 -4.71 0.44
CA LEU A 17 -1.81 -5.69 1.51
C LEU A 17 -2.36 -7.00 0.94
N GLY A 18 -3.29 -6.95 -0.01
CA GLY A 18 -3.82 -8.14 -0.69
C GLY A 18 -2.77 -8.91 -1.49
N ALA A 19 -1.69 -8.26 -1.91
CA ALA A 19 -0.54 -8.89 -2.56
C ALA A 19 0.47 -9.53 -1.57
N GLY A 20 0.24 -9.44 -0.26
CA GLY A 20 1.11 -10.02 0.77
C GLY A 20 2.36 -9.19 1.09
N VAL A 21 2.40 -7.92 0.69
CA VAL A 21 3.54 -7.01 0.97
C VAL A 21 3.33 -6.40 2.36
N TRP A 22 3.77 -7.11 3.39
CA TRP A 22 3.50 -6.79 4.79
C TRP A 22 4.78 -6.48 5.57
N THR A 23 4.71 -5.48 6.44
CA THR A 23 5.74 -5.20 7.45
C THR A 23 5.75 -6.23 8.58
N PRO A 24 6.83 -6.30 9.40
CA PRO A 24 6.92 -7.25 10.51
C PRO A 24 5.81 -7.16 11.55
N ASP A 25 5.24 -5.97 11.78
CA ASP A 25 4.10 -5.79 12.69
C ASP A 25 2.81 -6.45 12.18
N LEU A 26 2.71 -6.72 10.88
CA LEU A 26 1.63 -7.46 10.24
C LEU A 26 2.01 -8.93 9.96
N GLY A 27 3.15 -9.40 10.48
CA GLY A 27 3.63 -10.77 10.27
C GLY A 27 4.32 -11.02 8.92
N GLY A 28 4.65 -9.96 8.18
CA GLY A 28 5.48 -10.05 6.98
C GLY A 28 6.96 -9.83 7.22
N SER A 29 7.69 -9.63 6.13
CA SER A 29 9.13 -9.36 6.15
C SER A 29 9.53 -8.10 5.37
N ALA A 30 8.58 -7.39 4.77
CA ALA A 30 8.85 -6.19 4.00
C ALA A 30 9.26 -5.04 4.92
N THR A 31 10.21 -4.23 4.51
CA THR A 31 10.59 -3.01 5.19
C THR A 31 9.55 -1.91 4.93
N THR A 32 9.55 -0.87 5.77
CA THR A 32 8.74 0.33 5.56
C THR A 32 8.93 0.93 4.17
N GLU A 33 10.17 0.94 3.66
CA GLU A 33 10.49 1.43 2.33
C GLU A 33 9.87 0.56 1.23
N GLU A 34 9.95 -0.77 1.35
CA GLU A 34 9.38 -1.70 0.39
C GLU A 34 7.86 -1.60 0.31
N VAL A 35 7.18 -1.53 1.46
CA VAL A 35 5.73 -1.31 1.52
C VAL A 35 5.36 0.04 0.90
N THR A 36 6.08 1.12 1.23
CA THR A 36 5.84 2.45 0.68
C THR A 36 5.96 2.45 -0.86
N ARG A 37 7.02 1.83 -1.38
CA ARG A 37 7.25 1.72 -2.83
C ARG A 37 6.16 0.88 -3.51
N ALA A 38 5.69 -0.19 -2.88
CA ALA A 38 4.60 -0.99 -3.38
C ALA A 38 3.28 -0.21 -3.46
N VAL A 39 2.96 0.61 -2.44
CA VAL A 39 1.77 1.48 -2.45
C VAL A 39 1.86 2.53 -3.57
N ILE A 40 3.03 3.16 -3.75
CA ILE A 40 3.25 4.12 -4.86
C ILE A 40 3.06 3.43 -6.21
N ASN A 41 3.64 2.24 -6.40
CA ASN A 41 3.47 1.47 -7.64
C ASN A 41 2.00 1.05 -7.87
N ALA A 42 1.22 0.84 -6.81
CA ALA A 42 -0.20 0.51 -6.93
C ALA A 42 -1.08 1.73 -7.24
N LEU A 43 -0.65 2.94 -6.85
CA LEU A 43 -1.33 4.21 -7.16
C LEU A 43 -1.21 4.64 -8.64
N ASP A 44 -0.12 4.22 -9.28
CA ASP A 44 0.24 4.57 -10.67
C ASP A 44 -0.35 3.60 -11.71
N ARG A 45 -1.10 2.58 -11.27
CA ARG A 45 -1.83 1.62 -12.12
C ARG A 45 -3.28 2.03 -12.31
#